data_AF-A0A9W7M050-F1
#
_entry.id   AF-A0A9W7M050-F1
#
_cell.length_a   1.000
_cell.length_b   1.000
_cell.length_c   1.000
_cell.angle_alpha   90.00
_cell.angle_beta   90.00
_cell.angle_gamma   90.00
#
_symmetry.space_group_name_H-M   'P 1'
#
loop_
_entity.id
_entity.type
_entity.pdbx_description
1 polymer ?
#
loop_
_entity_poly.entity_id
_entity_poly.type
_entity_poly.pdbx_seq_one_letter_code
_entity_poly.pdbx_strand_id
1 'polypeptide(L)'
;METGEQLCEAARNDDLAKVKSLAGAPWNALSQSNQSAGDLSMDAGYQEAFEVLLNAGKKNNVKLIFGRWQDIVSQLESYDGIFFDTYGEYYKDLREFHQHLPKLLKPGGIYSFFNGLCGGNTFFHVVYCHLVSLEPENLGYLTQLIPLPMKDCLGEEVWRGVSQKYWQLDTYYLLVCQSIQESE
;
A
#
# COMPACT_ATOMS: atom_id res chain seq x y z
N MET A 1 -13.40 4.38 19.90
CA MET A 1 -12.56 4.84 18.78
C MET A 1 -11.51 3.79 18.53
N GLU A 2 -11.38 3.36 17.28
CA GLU A 2 -10.29 2.48 16.89
C GLU A 2 -8.95 3.21 17.09
N THR A 3 -7.87 2.46 17.30
CA THR A 3 -6.51 3.00 17.56
C THR A 3 -6.10 4.07 16.54
N GLY A 4 -6.50 3.89 15.28
CA GLY A 4 -6.25 4.83 14.20
C GLY A 4 -7.00 6.16 14.29
N GLU A 5 -8.29 6.12 14.67
CA GLU A 5 -9.09 7.33 14.91
C GLU A 5 -8.54 8.11 16.11
N GLN A 6 -8.16 7.40 17.17
CA GLN A 6 -7.54 8.01 18.35
C GLN A 6 -6.21 8.69 18.01
N LEU A 7 -5.45 8.11 17.08
CA LEU A 7 -4.21 8.71 16.59
C LEU A 7 -4.48 9.98 15.77
N CYS A 8 -5.48 9.96 14.89
CA CYS A 8 -5.88 11.15 14.13
C CYS A 8 -6.39 12.27 15.05
N GLU A 9 -7.17 11.93 16.07
CA GLU A 9 -7.63 12.89 17.08
C GLU A 9 -6.46 13.46 17.89
N ALA A 10 -5.52 12.61 18.32
CA ALA A 10 -4.32 13.05 19.04
C ALA A 10 -3.48 14.02 18.19
N ALA A 11 -3.27 13.69 16.92
CA ALA A 11 -2.56 14.55 15.96
C ALA A 11 -3.27 15.90 15.77
N ARG A 12 -4.61 15.91 15.65
CA ARG A 12 -5.39 17.16 15.51
C ARG A 12 -5.29 18.09 16.71
N ASN A 13 -5.07 17.54 17.91
CA ASN A 13 -5.08 18.27 19.17
C ASN A 13 -3.68 18.52 19.76
N ASP A 14 -2.60 18.21 19.00
CA ASP A 14 -1.20 18.28 19.47
C ASP A 14 -0.93 17.46 20.75
N ASP A 15 -1.65 16.34 20.94
CA ASP A 15 -1.44 15.43 22.07
C ASP A 15 -0.24 14.52 21.79
N LEU A 16 0.97 15.10 21.95
CA LEU A 16 2.22 14.44 21.63
C LEU A 16 2.44 13.14 22.42
N ALA A 17 1.99 13.07 23.68
CA ALA A 17 2.13 11.87 24.50
C ALA A 17 1.31 10.72 23.92
N LYS A 18 0.07 11.02 23.50
CA LYS A 18 -0.80 10.04 22.87
C LYS A 18 -0.31 9.66 21.47
N VAL A 19 0.16 10.62 20.65
CA VAL A 19 0.80 10.34 19.35
C VAL A 19 1.99 9.39 19.52
N LYS A 20 2.88 9.61 20.49
CA LYS A 20 4.01 8.72 20.79
C LYS A 20 3.55 7.31 21.19
N SER A 21 2.50 7.21 22.00
CA SER A 21 1.98 5.90 22.46
C SER A 21 1.28 5.11 21.36
N LEU A 22 0.74 5.79 20.36
CA LEU A 22 -0.02 5.21 19.25
C LEU A 22 0.78 5.14 17.95
N ALA A 23 2.03 5.61 17.94
CA ALA A 23 2.91 5.53 16.78
C ALA A 23 3.13 4.07 16.39
N GLY A 24 2.87 3.74 15.12
CA GLY A 24 2.83 2.36 14.62
C GLY A 24 1.42 1.73 14.58
N ALA A 25 0.38 2.49 14.92
CA ALA A 25 -1.00 2.13 14.60
C ALA A 25 -1.18 1.95 13.07
N PRO A 26 -2.24 1.24 12.64
CA PRO A 26 -2.49 0.97 11.23
C PRO A 26 -2.46 2.24 10.38
N TRP A 27 -1.63 2.22 9.34
CA TRP A 27 -1.34 3.38 8.49
C TRP A 27 -2.52 3.79 7.60
N ASN A 28 -3.49 2.89 7.38
CA ASN A 28 -4.71 3.14 6.62
C ASN A 28 -5.81 3.86 7.44
N ALA A 29 -5.53 4.22 8.68
CA ALA A 29 -6.45 4.97 9.50
C ALA A 29 -6.55 6.43 9.04
N LEU A 30 -7.77 6.84 8.70
CA LEU A 30 -8.08 8.20 8.28
C LEU A 30 -9.14 8.79 9.22
N SER A 31 -9.10 10.11 9.37
CA SER A 31 -10.18 10.85 10.00
C SER A 31 -11.44 10.89 9.14
N GLN A 32 -12.56 11.38 9.69
CA GLN A 32 -13.81 11.55 8.95
C GLN A 32 -13.69 12.48 7.72
N SER A 33 -12.68 13.36 7.70
CA SER A 33 -12.33 14.23 6.58
C SER A 33 -11.31 13.59 5.60
N ASN A 34 -11.09 12.28 5.70
CA ASN A 34 -10.17 11.51 4.86
C ASN A 34 -8.69 11.97 4.95
N GLN A 35 -8.30 12.53 6.09
CA GLN A 35 -6.92 12.95 6.39
C GLN A 35 -6.26 11.95 7.35
N SER A 36 -5.01 11.60 7.09
CA SER A 36 -4.19 10.81 8.02
C SER A 36 -3.75 11.66 9.23
N ALA A 37 -3.24 11.00 10.27
CA ALA A 37 -2.61 11.68 11.40
C ALA A 37 -1.41 12.56 10.98
N GLY A 38 -0.68 12.15 9.93
CA GLY A 38 0.43 12.92 9.37
C GLY A 38 -0.06 14.21 8.71
N ASP A 39 -1.10 14.11 7.87
CA ASP A 39 -1.71 15.27 7.21
C ASP A 39 -2.22 16.28 8.23
N LEU A 40 -2.96 15.80 9.25
CA LEU A 40 -3.49 16.63 10.32
C LEU A 40 -2.39 17.36 11.11
N SER A 41 -1.28 16.68 11.38
CA SER A 41 -0.13 17.29 12.07
C SER A 41 0.51 18.38 11.21
N MET A 42 0.70 18.14 9.92
CA MET A 42 1.30 19.09 8.99
C MET A 42 0.41 20.31 8.74
N ASP A 43 -0.89 20.10 8.46
CA ASP A 43 -1.86 21.16 8.19
C ASP A 43 -2.01 22.11 9.39
N ALA A 44 -1.87 21.59 10.61
CA ALA A 44 -1.94 22.37 11.85
C ALA A 44 -0.59 22.97 12.30
N GLY A 45 0.51 22.65 11.61
CA GLY A 45 1.86 23.12 11.97
C GLY A 45 2.50 22.41 13.17
N TYR A 46 1.98 21.25 13.57
CA TYR A 46 2.50 20.43 14.68
C TYR A 46 3.67 19.56 14.25
N GLN A 47 4.82 20.21 14.03
CA GLN A 47 6.03 19.58 13.52
C GLN A 47 6.50 18.39 14.38
N GLU A 48 6.46 18.49 15.72
CA GLU A 48 6.90 17.41 16.60
C GLU A 48 6.02 16.16 16.50
N ALA A 49 4.71 16.33 16.39
CA ALA A 49 3.77 15.22 16.21
C ALA A 49 4.02 14.51 14.87
N PHE A 50 4.21 15.28 13.80
CA PHE A 50 4.58 14.74 12.49
C PHE A 50 5.92 13.98 12.53
N GLU A 51 6.93 14.55 13.21
CA GLU A 51 8.24 13.90 13.34
C GLU A 51 8.17 12.59 14.12
N VAL A 52 7.35 12.50 15.17
CA VAL A 52 7.14 11.23 15.89
C VAL A 52 6.54 10.17 14.95
N LEU A 53 5.52 10.52 14.18
CA LEU A 53 4.89 9.62 13.20
C LEU A 53 5.90 9.16 12.15
N LEU A 54 6.69 10.09 11.61
CA LEU A 54 7.73 9.81 10.62
C LEU A 54 8.85 8.94 11.19
N ASN A 55 9.30 9.23 12.41
CA ASN A 55 10.41 8.53 13.07
C ASN A 55 10.03 7.09 13.44
N ALA A 56 8.75 6.76 13.60
CA ALA A 56 8.30 5.37 13.77
C ALA A 56 8.68 4.48 12.57
N GLY A 57 8.78 5.07 11.37
CA GLY A 57 9.25 4.38 10.15
C GLY A 57 10.77 4.35 9.99
N LYS A 58 11.54 5.15 10.74
CA LYS A 58 13.00 5.20 10.63
C LYS A 58 13.64 4.04 11.39
N LYS A 59 14.32 3.17 10.65
CA LYS A 59 15.12 2.05 11.18
C LYS A 59 16.50 2.05 10.51
N ASN A 60 17.51 1.44 11.15
CA ASN A 60 18.91 1.49 10.68
C ASN A 60 19.11 0.99 9.23
N ASN A 61 18.22 0.13 8.74
CA ASN A 61 18.24 -0.47 7.40
C ASN A 61 17.12 0.05 6.49
N VAL A 62 16.49 1.18 6.83
CA VAL A 62 15.39 1.78 6.06
C VAL A 62 15.83 3.15 5.55
N LYS A 63 15.83 3.32 4.23
CA LYS A 63 16.03 4.62 3.57
C LYS A 63 14.67 5.17 3.16
N LEU A 64 14.28 6.31 3.73
CA LEU A 64 13.07 7.02 3.35
C LEU A 64 13.37 7.94 2.16
N ILE A 65 12.54 7.88 1.13
CA ILE A 65 12.61 8.77 -0.04
C ILE A 65 11.31 9.55 -0.09
N PHE A 66 11.39 10.87 0.00
CA PHE A 66 10.23 11.76 0.14
C PHE A 66 9.77 12.28 -1.22
N GLY A 67 8.47 12.18 -1.49
CA GLY A 67 7.81 12.68 -2.69
C GLY A 67 6.72 11.74 -3.16
N ARG A 68 5.91 12.18 -4.12
CA ARG A 68 5.04 11.24 -4.84
C ARG A 68 5.90 10.30 -5.66
N TRP A 69 5.50 9.05 -5.78
CA TRP A 69 6.30 8.06 -6.50
C TRP A 69 6.54 8.52 -7.95
N GLN A 70 5.58 9.18 -8.60
CA GLN A 70 5.69 9.73 -9.96
C GLN A 70 6.85 10.74 -10.09
N ASP A 71 7.10 11.53 -9.05
CA ASP A 71 8.13 12.58 -9.06
C ASP A 71 9.53 12.02 -8.75
N ILE A 72 9.59 10.91 -8.00
CA ILE A 72 10.83 10.35 -7.45
C ILE A 72 11.25 9.01 -8.05
N VAL A 73 10.40 8.37 -8.87
CA VAL A 73 10.67 7.05 -9.49
C VAL A 73 11.97 7.03 -10.28
N SER A 74 12.34 8.17 -10.87
CA SER A 74 13.60 8.32 -11.62
C SER A 74 14.85 8.22 -10.75
N GLN A 75 14.74 8.54 -9.45
CA GLN A 75 15.79 8.54 -8.44
C GLN A 75 15.94 7.19 -7.73
N LEU A 76 14.99 6.27 -7.94
CA LEU A 76 15.02 4.94 -7.34
C LEU A 76 16.12 4.07 -7.97
N GLU A 77 16.70 3.21 -7.14
CA GLU A 77 17.68 2.21 -7.53
C GLU A 77 16.97 0.94 -8.03
N SER A 78 17.74 -0.10 -8.37
CA SER A 78 17.18 -1.42 -8.65
C SER A 78 17.13 -2.26 -7.37
N TYR A 79 16.08 -3.06 -7.20
CA TYR A 79 15.80 -3.83 -5.99
C TYR A 79 15.61 -5.32 -6.28
N ASP A 80 15.91 -6.14 -5.29
CA ASP A 80 15.66 -7.59 -5.30
C ASP A 80 14.19 -7.92 -5.05
N GLY A 81 13.45 -6.98 -4.47
CA GLY A 81 12.02 -7.10 -4.24
C GLY A 81 11.33 -5.74 -4.26
N ILE A 82 10.13 -5.68 -4.83
CA ILE A 82 9.29 -4.48 -4.86
C ILE A 82 7.88 -4.87 -4.42
N PHE A 83 7.33 -4.16 -3.46
CA PHE A 83 5.91 -4.24 -3.10
C PHE A 83 5.26 -2.87 -3.31
N PHE A 84 4.27 -2.78 -4.20
CA PHE A 84 3.60 -1.53 -4.55
C PHE A 84 2.20 -1.46 -3.93
N ASP A 85 2.02 -0.60 -2.93
CA ASP A 85 0.75 -0.40 -2.22
C ASP A 85 0.57 1.09 -1.90
N THR A 86 -0.19 1.75 -2.76
CA THR A 86 -0.36 3.22 -2.76
C THR A 86 -1.83 3.54 -2.64
N TYR A 87 -2.17 4.49 -1.75
CA TYR A 87 -3.55 4.93 -1.56
C TYR A 87 -4.01 5.87 -2.66
N GLY A 88 -5.25 5.69 -3.14
CA GLY A 88 -5.89 6.62 -4.08
C GLY A 88 -5.43 6.50 -5.54
N GLU A 89 -4.65 5.47 -5.87
CA GLU A 89 -4.21 5.20 -7.23
C GLU A 89 -5.24 4.36 -8.00
N TYR A 90 -5.38 4.62 -9.29
CA TYR A 90 -6.26 3.89 -10.19
C TYR A 90 -5.47 2.89 -11.05
N TYR A 91 -6.19 2.09 -11.83
CA TYR A 91 -5.59 1.13 -12.76
C TYR A 91 -4.53 1.76 -13.68
N LYS A 92 -4.74 3.00 -14.12
CA LYS A 92 -3.79 3.71 -14.99
C LYS A 92 -2.44 3.94 -14.30
N ASP A 93 -2.48 4.29 -13.02
CA ASP A 93 -1.28 4.62 -12.23
C ASP A 93 -0.49 3.34 -11.92
N LEU A 94 -1.18 2.23 -11.64
CA LEU A 94 -0.56 0.90 -11.53
C LEU A 94 0.13 0.50 -12.85
N ARG A 95 -0.55 0.69 -13.98
CA ARG A 95 0.01 0.42 -15.31
C ARG A 95 1.23 1.29 -15.63
N GLU A 96 1.20 2.56 -15.23
CA GLU A 96 2.35 3.47 -15.34
C GLU A 96 3.53 2.95 -14.53
N PHE A 97 3.30 2.55 -13.27
CA PHE A 97 4.33 1.95 -12.43
C PHE A 97 4.94 0.68 -13.06
N HIS A 98 4.12 -0.20 -13.64
CA HIS A 98 4.61 -1.40 -14.34
C HIS A 98 5.64 -1.09 -15.43
N GLN A 99 5.52 0.05 -16.14
CA GLN A 99 6.49 0.44 -17.17
C GLN A 99 7.89 0.71 -16.62
N HIS A 100 8.03 0.96 -15.31
CA HIS A 100 9.31 1.18 -14.65
C HIS A 100 9.97 -0.12 -14.17
N LEU A 101 9.25 -1.24 -14.12
CA LEU A 101 9.77 -2.53 -13.62
C LEU A 101 11.08 -2.97 -14.29
N PRO A 102 11.26 -2.88 -15.63
CA PRO A 102 12.52 -3.28 -16.28
C PRO A 102 13.76 -2.53 -15.78
N LYS A 103 13.60 -1.33 -15.24
CA LYS A 103 14.70 -0.55 -14.62
C LYS A 103 14.83 -0.84 -13.13
N LEU A 104 13.70 -0.99 -12.44
CA LEU A 104 13.65 -1.04 -10.98
C LEU A 104 13.81 -2.44 -10.39
N LEU A 105 13.46 -3.50 -11.12
CA LEU A 105 13.56 -4.87 -10.62
C LEU A 105 14.82 -5.53 -11.16
N LYS A 106 15.66 -6.04 -10.26
CA LYS A 106 16.87 -6.80 -10.65
C LYS A 106 16.50 -8.12 -11.30
N PRO A 107 17.37 -8.72 -12.13
CA PRO A 107 17.23 -10.11 -12.55
C PRO A 107 17.05 -11.05 -11.35
N GLY A 108 16.05 -11.94 -11.41
CA GLY A 108 15.68 -12.81 -10.29
C GLY A 108 14.90 -12.13 -9.16
N GLY A 109 14.62 -10.82 -9.28
CA GLY A 109 13.83 -10.08 -8.31
C GLY A 109 12.34 -10.42 -8.35
N ILE A 110 11.65 -10.10 -7.25
CA ILE A 110 10.22 -10.39 -7.07
C ILE A 110 9.43 -9.10 -6.98
N TYR A 111 8.41 -8.94 -7.82
CA TYR A 111 7.47 -7.84 -7.74
C TYR A 111 6.09 -8.33 -7.28
N SER A 112 5.45 -7.56 -6.41
CA SER A 112 4.06 -7.75 -6.03
C SER A 112 3.44 -6.39 -5.70
N PHE A 113 2.11 -6.36 -5.59
CA PHE A 113 1.37 -5.13 -5.30
C PHE A 113 0.07 -5.46 -4.56
N PHE A 114 -0.53 -4.44 -3.94
CA PHE A 114 -1.86 -4.59 -3.35
C PHE A 114 -2.92 -4.71 -4.46
N ASN A 115 -3.50 -5.90 -4.60
CA ASN A 115 -4.50 -6.21 -5.62
C ASN A 115 -5.93 -5.95 -5.10
N GLY A 116 -6.26 -4.68 -4.88
CA GLY A 116 -7.60 -4.24 -4.45
C GLY A 116 -8.64 -4.13 -5.58
N LEU A 117 -8.29 -4.46 -6.82
CA LEU A 117 -9.13 -4.20 -8.01
C LEU A 117 -10.47 -4.93 -7.91
N CYS A 118 -11.57 -4.19 -7.89
CA CYS A 118 -12.93 -4.75 -7.79
C CYS A 118 -13.16 -5.66 -6.56
N GLY A 119 -12.56 -5.35 -5.41
CA GLY A 119 -12.70 -6.12 -4.15
C GLY A 119 -14.13 -6.29 -3.59
N GLY A 120 -15.16 -5.74 -4.25
CA GLY A 120 -16.57 -5.96 -3.92
C GLY A 120 -17.33 -6.89 -4.90
N ASN A 121 -16.69 -7.36 -5.98
CA ASN A 121 -17.32 -8.21 -6.98
C ASN A 121 -16.36 -9.29 -7.50
N THR A 122 -16.63 -10.55 -7.16
CA THR A 122 -15.77 -11.68 -7.53
C THR A 122 -15.56 -11.82 -9.03
N PHE A 123 -16.62 -11.63 -9.83
CA PHE A 123 -16.52 -11.77 -11.29
C PHE A 123 -15.55 -10.73 -11.87
N PHE A 124 -15.74 -9.46 -11.53
CA PHE A 124 -14.86 -8.39 -12.02
C PHE A 124 -13.45 -8.51 -11.43
N HIS A 125 -13.31 -8.92 -10.17
CA HIS A 125 -12.00 -9.14 -9.57
C HIS A 125 -11.18 -10.18 -10.34
N VAL A 126 -11.77 -11.34 -10.67
CA VAL A 126 -11.08 -12.37 -11.46
C VAL A 126 -10.73 -11.87 -12.86
N VAL A 127 -11.62 -11.13 -13.52
CA VAL A 127 -11.33 -10.49 -14.82
C VAL A 127 -10.13 -9.55 -14.71
N TYR A 128 -10.11 -8.69 -13.68
CA TYR A 128 -9.00 -7.76 -13.45
C TYR A 128 -7.69 -8.48 -13.11
N CYS A 129 -7.73 -9.58 -12.37
CA CYS A 129 -6.55 -10.39 -12.09
C CYS A 129 -5.90 -10.89 -13.39
N HIS A 130 -6.70 -11.32 -14.37
CA HIS A 130 -6.17 -11.70 -15.68
C HIS A 130 -5.66 -10.49 -16.47
N LEU A 131 -6.43 -9.40 -16.53
CA LEU A 131 -6.03 -8.20 -17.27
C LEU A 131 -4.72 -7.59 -16.76
N VAL A 132 -4.59 -7.45 -15.45
CA VAL A 132 -3.39 -6.84 -14.84
C VAL A 132 -2.16 -7.73 -15.00
N SER A 133 -2.32 -9.06 -15.09
CA SER A 133 -1.21 -10.00 -15.33
C SER A 133 -0.58 -9.83 -16.70
N LEU A 134 -1.38 -9.45 -17.71
CA LEU A 134 -0.89 -9.22 -19.08
C LEU A 134 0.15 -8.09 -19.15
N GLU A 135 0.13 -7.14 -18.21
CA GLU A 135 1.03 -5.98 -18.27
C GLU A 135 2.48 -6.35 -17.90
N PRO A 136 2.78 -6.94 -16.74
CA PRO A 136 4.09 -7.53 -16.48
C PRO A 136 4.48 -8.61 -17.51
N GLU A 137 3.53 -9.43 -17.97
CA GLU A 137 3.82 -10.47 -18.97
C GLU A 137 4.35 -9.90 -20.29
N ASN A 138 3.74 -8.81 -20.77
CA ASN A 138 4.22 -8.09 -21.96
C ASN A 138 5.61 -7.45 -21.76
N LEU A 139 6.08 -7.32 -20.52
CA LEU A 139 7.40 -6.82 -20.17
C LEU A 139 8.41 -7.94 -19.87
N GLY A 140 8.04 -9.21 -20.06
CA GLY A 140 8.92 -10.38 -19.87
C GLY A 140 8.91 -10.96 -18.46
N TYR A 141 7.86 -10.71 -17.67
CA TYR A 141 7.67 -11.29 -16.35
C TYR A 141 6.66 -12.44 -16.38
N LEU A 142 6.92 -13.50 -15.62
CA LEU A 142 5.92 -14.51 -15.30
C LEU A 142 5.09 -14.00 -14.12
N THR A 143 3.77 -14.10 -14.22
CA THR A 143 2.84 -13.73 -13.15
C THR A 143 2.16 -14.96 -12.56
N GLN A 144 2.31 -15.16 -11.25
CA GLN A 144 1.62 -16.20 -10.49
C GLN A 144 0.53 -15.58 -9.62
N LEU A 145 -0.67 -16.16 -9.66
CA LEU A 145 -1.77 -15.81 -8.74
C LEU A 145 -1.79 -16.80 -7.58
N ILE A 146 -1.52 -16.33 -6.37
CA ILE A 146 -1.57 -17.12 -5.14
C ILE A 146 -2.89 -16.81 -4.42
N PRO A 147 -3.83 -17.77 -4.30
CA PRO A 147 -5.08 -17.56 -3.59
C PRO A 147 -4.84 -17.58 -2.07
N LEU A 148 -5.25 -16.53 -1.39
CA LEU A 148 -5.20 -16.38 0.06
C LEU A 148 -6.63 -16.35 0.63
N PRO A 149 -6.99 -17.25 1.55
CA PRO A 149 -8.32 -17.27 2.15
C PRO A 149 -8.53 -16.04 3.05
N MET A 150 -9.62 -15.32 2.81
CA MET A 150 -9.99 -14.11 3.56
C MET A 150 -11.27 -14.27 4.38
N LYS A 151 -12.06 -15.32 4.12
CA LYS A 151 -13.36 -15.54 4.76
C LYS A 151 -13.33 -15.40 6.29
N ASP A 152 -12.31 -15.97 6.93
CA ASP A 152 -12.18 -15.97 8.39
C ASP A 152 -11.54 -14.68 8.96
N CYS A 153 -11.07 -13.79 8.07
CA CYS A 153 -10.34 -12.56 8.42
C CYS A 153 -11.19 -11.28 8.24
N LEU A 154 -12.44 -11.39 7.80
CA LEU A 154 -13.31 -10.27 7.39
C LEU A 154 -14.59 -10.16 8.24
N GLY A 155 -14.53 -10.53 9.52
CA GLY A 155 -15.68 -10.46 10.43
C GLY A 155 -16.26 -9.04 10.61
N GLU A 156 -17.45 -8.95 11.19
CA GLU A 156 -18.16 -7.66 11.37
C GLU A 156 -17.34 -6.65 12.19
N GLU A 157 -16.52 -7.14 13.11
CA GLU A 157 -15.63 -6.33 13.93
C GLU A 157 -14.57 -5.58 13.13
N VAL A 158 -14.09 -6.15 12.00
CA VAL A 158 -13.04 -5.56 11.15
C VAL A 158 -13.53 -4.32 10.43
N TRP A 159 -14.82 -4.31 10.08
CA TRP A 159 -15.44 -3.22 9.32
C TRP A 159 -16.30 -2.29 10.19
N ARG A 160 -16.20 -2.41 11.51
CA ARG A 160 -17.02 -1.64 12.44
C ARG A 160 -16.68 -0.16 12.35
N GLY A 161 -17.65 0.66 11.92
CA GLY A 161 -17.43 2.10 11.73
C GLY A 161 -16.84 2.47 10.36
N VAL A 162 -16.51 1.49 9.53
CA VAL A 162 -16.08 1.73 8.15
C VAL A 162 -17.32 1.91 7.26
N SER A 163 -17.47 3.10 6.68
CA SER A 163 -18.62 3.44 5.83
C SER A 163 -18.56 2.79 4.44
N GLN A 164 -17.35 2.54 3.92
CA GLN A 164 -17.11 1.93 2.61
C GLN A 164 -16.06 0.83 2.72
N LYS A 165 -16.50 -0.42 2.63
CA LYS A 165 -15.59 -1.58 2.64
C LYS A 165 -14.86 -1.66 1.31
N TYR A 166 -13.54 -1.52 1.32
CA TYR A 166 -12.72 -1.66 0.12
C TYR A 166 -12.54 -3.13 -0.31
N TRP A 167 -12.86 -4.08 0.57
CA TRP A 167 -12.74 -5.52 0.29
C TRP A 167 -13.84 -6.35 0.94
N GLN A 168 -14.42 -7.29 0.19
CA GLN A 168 -15.55 -8.13 0.62
C GLN A 168 -15.50 -9.56 0.09
N LEU A 169 -14.42 -9.97 -0.60
CA LEU A 169 -14.32 -11.30 -1.22
C LEU A 169 -13.70 -12.33 -0.27
N ASP A 170 -14.15 -13.58 -0.39
CA ASP A 170 -13.66 -14.73 0.39
C ASP A 170 -12.21 -15.13 0.07
N THR A 171 -11.69 -14.74 -1.09
CA THR A 171 -10.32 -15.05 -1.55
C THR A 171 -9.66 -13.79 -2.06
N TYR A 172 -8.47 -13.48 -1.54
CA TYR A 172 -7.56 -12.48 -2.09
C TYR A 172 -6.53 -13.16 -3.00
N TYR A 173 -6.39 -12.69 -4.24
CA TYR A 173 -5.35 -13.19 -5.14
C TYR A 173 -4.12 -12.29 -5.03
N LEU A 174 -3.05 -12.84 -4.43
CA LEU A 174 -1.74 -12.20 -4.41
C LEU A 174 -1.03 -12.47 -5.74
N LEU A 175 -0.75 -11.42 -6.51
CA LEU A 175 0.06 -11.53 -7.71
C LEU A 175 1.54 -11.46 -7.36
N VAL A 176 2.30 -12.44 -7.84
CA VAL A 176 3.75 -12.49 -7.70
C VAL A 176 4.35 -12.55 -9.09
N CYS A 177 5.10 -11.51 -9.45
CA CYS A 177 5.74 -11.37 -10.75
C CYS A 177 7.24 -11.59 -10.61
N GLN A 178 7.81 -12.41 -11.49
CA GLN A 178 9.25 -12.72 -11.53
C GLN A 178 9.75 -12.66 -12.96
N SER A 179 11.00 -12.23 -13.16
CA SER A 179 11.60 -12.23 -14.50
C SER A 179 11.70 -13.67 -15.02
N ILE A 180 11.33 -13.88 -16.28
CA ILE A 180 11.54 -15.15 -16.97
C ILE A 180 13.06 -15.26 -17.21
N GLN A 181 13.78 -15.96 -16.34
CA GLN A 181 15.14 -16.36 -16.67
C GLN A 181 15.05 -17.44 -17.75
N GLU A 182 15.60 -17.17 -18.94
CA GLU A 182 16.10 -18.27 -19.77
C GLU A 182 17.21 -18.92 -18.94
N SER A 183 16.99 -20.16 -18.51
CA SER A 183 18.06 -20.98 -17.96
C SER A 183 19.16 -21.10 -19.01
N GLU A 184 20.33 -20.54 -18.74
CA GLU A 184 21.57 -20.84 -19.49
C GLU A 184 21.88 -22.34 -19.50
#